data_AF-A0A932LF52-F1
#
_entry.id   AF-A0A932LF52-F1
#
_cell.length_a   1.000
_cell.length_b   1.000
_cell.length_c   1.000
_cell.angle_alpha   90.00
_cell.angle_beta   90.00
_cell.angle_gamma   90.00
#
_symmetry.space_group_name_H-M   'P 1'
#
loop_
_entity.id
_entity.type
_entity.pdbx_description
1 polymer ?
#
loop_
_entity_poly.entity_id
_entity_poly.type
_entity_poly.pdbx_seq_one_letter_code
_entity_poly.pdbx_strand_id
1 'polypeptide(L)' 'MSDVLIGEGAEEDYVDSLRWYAERSKQAAEGFEAEFARALEAIAATPDRYPLCDDRHRFYLLKRYPFQVIYRKPTDEDC' A
#
# COMPACT_ATOMS: atom_id res chain seq x y z
N MET A 1 -2.28 -17.36 -1.58
CA MET A 1 -1.48 -16.17 -1.91
C MET A 1 -2.41 -15.23 -2.63
N SER A 2 -2.86 -14.19 -1.94
CA SER A 2 -3.82 -13.23 -2.49
C SER A 2 -3.12 -12.41 -3.56
N ASP A 3 -3.67 -12.38 -4.76
CA ASP A 3 -3.17 -11.54 -5.85
C ASP A 3 -3.46 -10.08 -5.50
N VAL A 4 -2.41 -9.29 -5.29
CA VAL A 4 -2.55 -7.86 -4.99
C VAL A 4 -2.25 -7.09 -6.26
N LEU A 5 -3.27 -6.43 -6.79
CA LEU A 5 -3.16 -5.59 -7.98
C LEU A 5 -2.93 -4.14 -7.56
N ILE A 6 -1.83 -3.55 -8.02
CA ILE A 6 -1.52 -2.13 -7.89
C ILE A 6 -2.09 -1.42 -9.12
N GLY A 7 -2.92 -0.41 -8.91
CA GLY A 7 -3.42 0.42 -10.02
C GLY A 7 -2.34 1.39 -10.51
N GLU A 8 -2.44 1.85 -11.76
CA GLU A 8 -1.47 2.76 -12.40
C GLU A 8 -1.16 4.00 -11.54
N GLY A 9 -2.19 4.70 -11.05
CA GLY A 9 -1.98 5.88 -10.19
C GLY A 9 -1.32 5.56 -8.83
N ALA A 10 -1.47 4.34 -8.31
CA ALA A 10 -0.80 3.92 -7.09
C ALA A 10 0.67 3.53 -7.37
N GLU A 11 0.96 2.99 -8.55
CA GLU A 11 2.33 2.73 -9.00
C GLU A 11 3.09 4.04 -9.20
N GLU A 12 2.48 5.04 -9.83
CA GLU A 12 3.09 6.35 -10.02
C GLU A 12 3.43 7.03 -8.68
N ASP A 13 2.50 7.04 -7.72
CA ASP A 13 2.72 7.63 -6.39
C ASP A 13 3.82 6.89 -5.62
N TYR A 14 3.86 5.55 -5.73
CA TYR A 14 4.91 4.72 -5.16
C TYR A 14 6.28 5.05 -5.76
N VAL A 15 6.37 5.12 -7.09
CA VAL A 15 7.64 5.39 -7.80
C VAL A 15 8.13 6.81 -7.53
N ASP A 16 7.25 7.80 -7.51
CA ASP A 16 7.60 9.19 -7.21
C ASP A 16 8.13 9.32 -5.77
N SER A 17 7.41 8.73 -4.81
CA SER A 17 7.84 8.69 -3.40
C SER A 17 9.17 7.98 -3.22
N LEU A 18 9.35 6.82 -3.87
CA LEU A 18 10.59 6.05 -3.80
C LEU A 18 11.76 6.83 -4.37
N ARG A 19 11.56 7.52 -5.50
CA ARG A 19 12.57 8.39 -6.11
C ARG A 19 12.94 9.53 -5.16
N TRP A 20 11.96 10.21 -4.59
CA TRP A 20 12.20 11.30 -3.63
C TRP A 20 13.03 10.84 -2.42
N TYR A 21 12.74 9.64 -1.90
CA TYR A 21 13.53 9.04 -0.82
C TYR A 21 14.93 8.63 -1.29
N ALA A 22 15.05 8.02 -2.46
CA ALA A 22 16.32 7.53 -3.00
C ALA A 22 17.31 8.66 -3.30
N GLU A 23 16.83 9.81 -3.79
CA GLU A 23 17.63 11.01 -4.01
C GLU A 23 18.21 11.58 -2.71
N ARG A 24 17.50 11.41 -1.59
CA ARG A 24 17.91 11.94 -0.27
C ARG A 24 18.76 10.95 0.49
N SER A 25 18.32 9.69 0.56
CA SER A 25 18.99 8.62 1.27
C SER A 25 18.52 7.26 0.77
N LYS A 26 19.45 6.50 0.21
CA LYS A 26 19.19 5.14 -0.27
C LYS A 26 18.60 4.24 0.82
N GLN A 27 19.07 4.41 2.07
CA GLN A 27 18.57 3.65 3.22
C GLN A 27 17.12 4.01 3.58
N ALA A 28 16.69 5.26 3.33
CA ALA A 28 15.30 5.66 3.51
C ALA A 28 14.38 5.02 2.45
N ALA A 29 14.86 4.90 1.21
CA ALA A 29 14.14 4.23 0.13
C ALA A 29 14.00 2.72 0.40
N GLU A 30 15.08 2.05 0.81
CA GLU A 30 15.05 0.63 1.19
C GLU A 30 14.09 0.39 2.38
N GLY A 31 14.10 1.30 3.36
CA GLY A 31 13.16 1.23 4.49
C GLY A 31 11.69 1.42 4.07
N PHE A 32 11.43 2.28 3.08
CA PHE A 32 10.09 2.54 2.57
C PHE A 32 9.57 1.32 1.79
N GLU A 33 10.38 0.76 0.90
CA GLU A 33 10.07 -0.46 0.16
C GLU A 33 9.76 -1.63 1.10
N ALA A 34 10.60 -1.84 2.13
CA ALA A 34 10.39 -2.90 3.11
C ALA A 34 9.10 -2.71 3.93
N GLU A 35 8.78 -1.48 4.33
CA GLU A 35 7.54 -1.18 5.05
C GLU A 35 6.30 -1.28 4.15
N PHE A 36 6.41 -0.92 2.86
CA PHE A 36 5.35 -1.09 1.87
C PHE A 36 5.08 -2.58 1.61
N ALA A 37 6.11 -3.40 1.39
CA ALA A 37 5.98 -4.85 1.24
C ALA A 37 5.29 -5.47 2.47
N ARG A 38 5.70 -5.08 3.69
CA ARG A 38 5.05 -5.52 4.93
C ARG A 38 3.58 -5.10 5.02
N ALA A 39 3.25 -3.89 4.56
CA ALA A 39 1.86 -3.44 4.50
C ALA A 39 1.05 -4.35 3.57
N LEU A 40 1.56 -4.68 2.37
CA LEU A 40 0.91 -5.59 1.45
C LEU A 40 0.72 -6.99 2.05
N GLU A 41 1.74 -7.55 2.70
CA GLU A 41 1.64 -8.84 3.38
C GLU A 41 0.59 -8.81 4.50
N ALA A 42 0.54 -7.73 5.28
CA ALA A 42 -0.41 -7.58 6.37
C ALA A 42 -1.85 -7.37 5.87
N ILE A 43 -2.03 -6.67 4.75
CA ILE A 43 -3.30 -6.52 4.05
C ILE A 43 -3.74 -7.87 3.46
N ALA A 44 -2.84 -8.60 2.81
CA ALA A 44 -3.13 -9.91 2.23
C ALA A 44 -3.48 -10.95 3.30
N ALA A 45 -2.82 -10.92 4.46
CA ALA A 45 -3.08 -11.81 5.58
C ALA A 45 -4.42 -11.52 6.26
N THR A 46 -4.77 -10.24 6.46
CA THR A 46 -6.01 -9.84 7.14
C THR A 46 -6.67 -8.61 6.49
N PRO A 47 -7.26 -8.74 5.29
CA PRO A 47 -7.79 -7.59 4.55
C PRO A 47 -9.04 -6.99 5.20
N ASP A 48 -9.69 -7.71 6.12
CA ASP A 48 -10.88 -7.26 6.85
C ASP A 48 -10.58 -6.56 8.19
N ARG A 49 -9.33 -6.58 8.64
CA ARG A 49 -8.97 -6.07 9.98
C ARG A 49 -8.79 -4.55 10.03
N TYR A 50 -8.61 -3.91 8.88
CA TYR A 50 -8.26 -2.49 8.80
C TYR A 50 -9.48 -1.58 8.68
N PRO A 51 -9.40 -0.35 9.20
CA PRO A 51 -10.48 0.61 9.15
C PRO A 51 -10.90 0.92 7.70
N LEU A 52 -12.19 1.13 7.53
CA LEU A 52 -12.80 1.61 6.29
C LEU A 52 -12.54 3.11 6.19
N CYS A 53 -11.98 3.55 5.06
CA CYS A 53 -11.91 4.96 4.69
C CYS A 53 -13.28 5.42 4.17
N ASP A 54 -13.91 4.56 3.38
CA ASP A 54 -15.20 4.77 2.72
C ASP A 54 -16.00 3.47 2.71
N ASP A 55 -17.22 3.53 2.18
CA ASP A 55 -18.17 2.42 2.07
C ASP A 55 -17.57 1.14 1.46
N ARG A 56 -16.55 1.29 0.58
CA ARG A 56 -15.88 0.19 -0.14
C ARG A 56 -14.34 0.17 -0.02
N HIS A 57 -13.74 1.24 0.50
CA HIS A 57 -12.28 1.39 0.55
C HIS A 57 -11.78 1.28 1.98
N ARG A 58 -10.65 0.60 2.16
CA ARG A 58 -9.93 0.47 3.42
C ARG A 58 -8.59 1.16 3.32
N PHE A 59 -8.03 1.56 4.45
CA PHE A 59 -6.73 2.19 4.48
C PHE A 59 -5.83 1.53 5.52
N TYR A 60 -4.55 1.41 5.18
CA TYR A 60 -3.49 0.95 6.05
C TYR A 60 -2.47 2.06 6.24
N LEU A 61 -2.27 2.49 7.49
CA LEU A 61 -1.27 3.51 7.82
C LEU A 61 0.12 2.86 7.97
N LEU A 62 1.10 3.36 7.23
CA LEU A 62 2.49 2.96 7.44
C LEU A 62 2.95 3.54 8.79
N LYS A 63 3.42 2.68 9.71
CA LYS A 63 3.81 3.15 11.06
C LYS A 63 5.04 4.06 11.05
N ARG A 64 5.90 3.89 10.04
CA ARG A 64 7.23 4.47 9.97
C ARG A 64 7.33 5.65 9.00
N TYR A 65 6.29 5.85 8.20
CA TYR A 65 6.24 6.86 7.14
C TYR A 65 4.86 7.52 7.13
N PRO A 66 4.75 8.82 6.80
CA PRO A 66 3.48 9.54 6.75
C PRO A 66 2.64 9.18 5.51
N PHE A 67 2.56 7.89 5.17
CA PHE A 67 1.85 7.38 4.01
C PHE A 67 0.73 6.43 4.45
N GLN A 68 -0.31 6.36 3.62
CA GLN A 68 -1.43 5.44 3.82
C GLN A 68 -1.68 4.66 2.53
N VAL A 69 -1.79 3.34 2.63
CA VAL A 69 -2.15 2.48 1.50
C VAL A 69 -3.66 2.33 1.49
N ILE A 70 -4.31 2.95 0.51
CA ILE A 70 -5.75 2.79 0.29
C ILE A 70 -5.94 1.60 -0.65
N TYR A 71 -6.77 0.65 -0.24
CA TYR A 71 -7.06 -0.54 -1.01
C TYR A 71 -8.54 -0.89 -0.93
N ARG A 72 -9.03 -1.63 -1.93
CA ARG A 72 -10.36 -2.23 -1.92
C ARG A 72 -10.23 -3.72 -2.19
N LYS A 73 -11.17 -4.49 -1.66
CA LYS A 73 -11.30 -5.88 -2.09
C LYS A 73 -11.90 -5.88 -3.51
N PRO A 74 -11.48 -6.79 -4.39
CA PRO A 74 -12.28 -7.09 -5.56
C PRO A 74 -13.64 -7.60 -5.06
N THR A 75 -14.69 -6.83 -5.29
CA THR A 75 -16.05 -7.30 -5.06
C THR A 75 -16.33 -8.36 -6.11
N ASP A 76 -16.74 -9.55 -5.69
CA ASP A 76 -17.12 -10.69 -6.54
C ASP A 76 -18.37 -10.43 -7.41
N GLU A 77 -18.85 -9.19 -7.49
CA GLU A 77 -20.11 -8.78 -8.14
C GLU A 77 -19.95 -8.38 -9.63
N ASP A 78 -18.81 -8.68 -10.26
CA ASP A 78 -18.62 -8.62 -11.72
C ASP A 78 -18.43 -10.06 -12.25
N CYS A 79 -19.50 -10.87 -12.19
CA CYS A 79 -19.67 -12.12 -12.95
C CYS A 79 -21.09 -12.19 -13.52
#